data_AF-A0A0Q4RL01-F1
#
_entry.id   AF-A0A0Q4RL01-F1
#
_cell.length_a   1.000
_cell.length_b   1.000
_cell.length_c   1.000
_cell.angle_alpha   90.00
_cell.angle_beta   90.00
_cell.angle_gamma   90.00
#
_symmetry.space_group_name_H-M   'P 1'
#
loop_
_entity.id
_entity.type
_entity.pdbx_description
1 polymer ?
#
loop_
_entity_poly.entity_id
_entity_poly.type
_entity_poly.pdbx_seq_one_letter_code
_entity_poly.pdbx_strand_id
1 'polypeptide(L)'
;MQRYKKLYPLLLLLIIGFVCQSCLTSRCKRPQIVGYIYDSISRKPIENCKVGENLTNVNGYFQLKELRYSQLTFVGYEAPPLIVNEVISKEGYDKKHIELFNPFGGGIRKGSIHNADTIFLKRTPILSIEK
;
A
#
# COMPACT_ATOMS: atom_id res chain seq x y z
N MET A 1 20.02 55.19 2.42
CA MET A 1 19.29 54.35 3.39
C MET A 1 17.81 54.06 3.04
N GLN A 2 17.14 54.86 2.19
CA GLN A 2 15.72 54.65 1.81
C GLN A 2 15.47 53.50 0.80
N ARG A 3 16.45 53.14 -0.03
CA ARG A 3 16.30 52.12 -1.10
C ARG A 3 16.07 50.70 -0.55
N TYR A 4 16.67 50.37 0.59
CA TYR A 4 16.51 49.07 1.26
C TYR A 4 15.17 48.92 1.99
N LYS A 5 14.52 50.02 2.40
CA LYS A 5 13.22 49.96 3.11
C LYS A 5 12.09 49.38 2.26
N LYS A 6 12.14 49.54 0.92
CA LYS A 6 11.18 48.94 -0.03
C LYS A 6 11.53 47.50 -0.45
N LEU A 7 12.76 47.05 -0.18
CA LEU A 7 13.22 45.69 -0.46
C LEU A 7 12.70 44.67 0.57
N TYR A 8 12.59 45.05 1.84
CA TYR A 8 12.03 44.20 2.89
C TYR A 8 10.58 43.75 2.64
N PRO A 9 9.62 44.63 2.29
CA PRO A 9 8.25 44.18 2.02
C PRO A 9 8.16 43.32 0.76
N LEU A 10 8.99 43.58 -0.26
CA LEU A 10 9.09 42.72 -1.45
C LEU A 10 9.59 41.31 -1.08
N LEU A 11 10.65 41.22 -0.28
CA LEU A 11 11.21 39.95 0.20
C LEU A 11 10.18 39.19 1.04
N LEU A 12 9.47 39.89 1.93
CA LEU A 12 8.40 39.32 2.73
C LEU A 12 7.29 38.72 1.85
N LEU A 13 6.85 39.43 0.81
CA LEU A 13 5.84 38.96 -0.13
C LEU A 13 6.28 37.72 -0.90
N LEU A 14 7.55 37.64 -1.32
CA LEU A 14 8.11 36.46 -1.97
C LEU A 14 8.15 35.24 -1.02
N ILE A 15 8.53 35.45 0.24
CA ILE A 15 8.55 34.38 1.25
C ILE A 15 7.13 33.87 1.52
N ILE A 16 6.16 34.77 1.72
CA ILE A 16 4.75 34.40 1.92
C ILE A 16 4.23 33.64 0.69
N GLY A 17 4.51 34.16 -0.52
CA GLY A 17 4.11 33.52 -1.77
C GLY A 17 4.66 32.11 -1.94
N PHE A 18 5.89 31.85 -1.48
CA PHE A 18 6.53 30.53 -1.52
C PHE A 18 5.95 29.55 -0.50
N VAL A 19 5.70 30.00 0.74
CA VAL A 19 5.13 29.16 1.80
C VAL A 19 3.69 28.73 1.47
N CYS A 20 2.92 29.60 0.80
CA CYS A 20 1.54 29.32 0.40
C CYS A 20 1.39 28.31 -0.76
N GLN A 21 2.48 27.82 -1.37
CA GLN A 21 2.41 26.82 -2.46
C GLN A 21 2.25 25.37 -1.97
N SER A 22 2.20 25.15 -0.65
CA SER A 22 2.09 23.80 -0.08
C SER A 22 0.63 23.35 0.00
N CYS A 23 0.33 22.20 -0.60
CA CYS A 23 -0.98 21.55 -0.50
C CYS A 23 -0.87 20.28 0.33
N LEU A 24 -1.75 20.12 1.32
CA LEU A 24 -1.87 18.87 2.05
C LEU A 24 -2.65 17.86 1.20
N THR A 25 -1.98 16.80 0.76
CA THR A 25 -2.59 15.77 -0.09
C THR A 25 -2.69 14.43 0.64
N SER A 26 -3.78 13.70 0.40
CA SER A 26 -3.94 12.33 0.90
C SER A 26 -3.45 11.34 -0.16
N ARG A 27 -2.32 10.70 0.11
CA ARG A 27 -1.67 9.74 -0.79
C ARG A 27 -2.02 8.30 -0.40
N CYS A 28 -2.11 7.43 -1.40
CA CYS A 28 -2.39 6.01 -1.19
C CYS A 28 -1.11 5.29 -0.74
N LYS A 29 -1.15 4.61 0.42
CA LYS A 29 -0.07 3.72 0.88
C LYS A 29 -0.32 2.28 0.46
N ARG A 30 -1.58 1.86 0.50
CA ARG A 30 -2.05 0.54 0.10
C ARG A 30 -3.53 0.65 -0.28
N PRO A 31 -3.94 0.29 -1.50
CA PRO A 31 -5.36 0.21 -1.85
C PRO A 31 -6.02 -0.89 -1.02
N GLN A 32 -7.35 -0.93 -1.01
CA GLN A 32 -8.03 -2.10 -0.44
C GLN A 32 -7.68 -3.32 -1.29
N ILE A 33 -7.13 -4.38 -0.70
CA ILE A 33 -6.78 -5.59 -1.43
C ILE A 33 -7.78 -6.67 -1.07
N VAL A 34 -8.40 -7.28 -2.08
CA VAL A 34 -9.32 -8.40 -1.91
C VAL A 34 -8.85 -9.57 -2.76
N GLY A 35 -9.19 -10.78 -2.36
CA GLY A 35 -8.86 -11.97 -3.12
C GLY A 35 -9.26 -13.23 -2.39
N TYR A 36 -8.84 -14.35 -2.93
CA TYR A 36 -9.13 -15.66 -2.36
C TYR A 36 -7.88 -16.52 -2.26
N ILE A 37 -7.84 -17.40 -1.26
CA ILE A 37 -6.74 -18.32 -1.01
C ILE A 37 -7.24 -19.75 -1.07
N TYR A 38 -6.58 -20.52 -1.92
CA TYR A 38 -6.89 -21.91 -2.19
C TYR A 38 -5.65 -22.79 -2.06
N ASP A 39 -5.86 -24.06 -1.74
CA ASP A 39 -4.80 -25.06 -1.81
C ASP A 39 -4.50 -25.38 -3.28
N SER A 40 -3.22 -25.35 -3.65
CA SER A 40 -2.77 -25.62 -5.02
C SER A 40 -3.13 -27.02 -5.52
N ILE A 41 -3.17 -28.01 -4.61
CA ILE A 41 -3.44 -29.41 -4.98
C ILE A 41 -4.93 -29.70 -4.85
N SER A 42 -5.49 -29.55 -3.64
CA SER A 42 -6.87 -29.95 -3.38
C SER A 42 -7.91 -28.98 -3.96
N ARG A 43 -7.50 -27.78 -4.41
CA ARG A 43 -8.37 -26.67 -4.83
C ARG A 43 -9.47 -26.35 -3.83
N LYS A 44 -9.26 -26.66 -2.55
CA LYS A 44 -10.14 -26.28 -1.46
C LYS A 44 -9.76 -24.90 -0.93
N PRO A 45 -10.73 -24.10 -0.49
CA PRO A 45 -10.44 -22.83 0.17
C PRO A 45 -9.66 -23.06 1.48
N ILE A 46 -8.75 -22.15 1.80
CA ILE A 46 -7.95 -22.21 3.03
C ILE A 46 -8.50 -21.18 4.02
N GLU A 47 -9.07 -21.68 5.11
CA GLU A 47 -9.56 -20.87 6.23
C GLU A 47 -8.42 -20.47 7.19
N ASN A 48 -8.57 -19.32 7.87
CA ASN A 48 -7.66 -18.84 8.91
C ASN A 48 -6.21 -18.73 8.42
N CYS A 49 -6.01 -18.35 7.15
CA CYS A 49 -4.72 -17.99 6.59
C CYS A 49 -4.45 -16.52 6.85
N LYS A 50 -3.26 -16.21 7.37
CA LYS A 50 -2.86 -14.85 7.69
C LYS A 50 -2.36 -14.15 6.43
N VAL A 51 -3.07 -13.11 6.03
CA VAL A 51 -2.74 -12.23 4.91
C VAL A 51 -2.49 -10.85 5.48
N GLY A 52 -1.23 -10.44 5.58
CA GLY A 52 -0.84 -9.18 6.21
C GLY A 52 -1.43 -9.02 7.62
N GLU A 53 -2.40 -8.10 7.75
CA GLU A 53 -3.11 -7.78 9.00
C GLU A 53 -4.37 -8.62 9.26
N ASN A 54 -4.92 -9.30 8.25
CA ASN A 54 -6.23 -9.97 8.36
C ASN A 54 -6.13 -11.50 8.17
N LEU A 55 -7.18 -12.21 8.56
CA LEU A 55 -7.33 -13.66 8.37
C LEU A 55 -8.35 -13.96 7.26
N THR A 56 -8.16 -15.07 6.54
CA THR A 56 -9.14 -15.56 5.58
C THR A 56 -10.35 -16.18 6.26
N ASN A 57 -11.52 -16.04 5.64
CA ASN A 57 -12.75 -16.69 6.07
C ASN A 57 -12.86 -18.16 5.58
N VAL A 58 -13.97 -18.83 5.88
CA VAL A 58 -14.26 -20.24 5.51
C VAL A 58 -14.19 -20.48 3.99
N ASN A 59 -14.53 -19.47 3.19
CA ASN A 59 -14.47 -19.53 1.73
C ASN A 59 -13.08 -19.19 1.17
N GLY A 60 -12.08 -18.98 2.04
CA GLY A 60 -10.73 -18.58 1.66
C GLY A 60 -10.62 -17.11 1.23
N TYR A 61 -11.69 -16.32 1.36
CA TYR A 61 -11.69 -14.89 1.01
C TYR A 61 -10.97 -14.07 2.08
N PHE A 62 -10.19 -13.08 1.63
CA PHE A 62 -9.58 -12.08 2.49
C PHE A 62 -9.86 -10.67 1.99
N GLN A 63 -9.84 -9.73 2.93
CA GLN A 63 -9.98 -8.30 2.66
C GLN A 63 -8.99 -7.53 3.53
N LEU A 64 -8.05 -6.84 2.89
CA LEU A 64 -7.15 -5.90 3.54
C LEU A 64 -7.69 -4.49 3.41
N LYS A 65 -7.73 -3.76 4.53
CA LYS A 65 -8.17 -2.37 4.55
C LYS A 65 -7.24 -1.46 3.75
N GLU A 66 -7.83 -0.44 3.11
CA GLU A 66 -7.08 0.66 2.49
C GLU A 66 -6.27 1.42 3.56
N LEU A 67 -5.02 1.75 3.23
CA LEU A 67 -4.16 2.61 4.03
C LEU A 67 -3.79 3.86 3.23
N ARG A 68 -3.95 5.02 3.85
CA ARG A 68 -3.55 6.32 3.29
C ARG A 68 -2.70 7.09 4.29
N TYR A 69 -1.91 8.01 3.78
CA TYR A 69 -1.11 8.93 4.58
C TYR A 69 -1.25 10.35 4.03
N SER A 70 -1.11 11.33 4.90
CA SER A 70 -1.09 12.75 4.51
C SER A 70 0.34 13.18 4.22
N GLN A 71 0.55 13.84 3.09
CA GLN A 71 1.84 14.42 2.71
C GLN A 71 1.65 15.87 2.27
N LEU A 72 2.51 16.75 2.79
CA LEU A 72 2.64 18.12 2.28
C LEU A 72 3.41 18.05 0.96
N THR A 73 2.78 18.50 -0.12
CA THR A 73 3.37 18.50 -1.45
C THR A 73 3.38 19.90 -2.03
N PHE A 74 4.49 20.27 -2.66
CA PHE A 74 4.65 21.53 -3.40
C PHE A 74 4.34 21.32 -4.88
N VAL A 75 4.03 22.41 -5.58
CA VAL A 75 3.77 22.41 -7.03
C VAL A 75 4.96 21.77 -7.77
N GLY A 76 4.70 20.77 -8.60
CA GLY A 76 5.71 20.04 -9.38
C GLY A 76 6.19 18.71 -8.78
N TYR A 77 5.80 18.38 -7.54
CA TYR A 77 6.05 17.04 -6.97
C TYR A 77 4.95 16.06 -7.37
N GLU A 78 5.27 15.17 -8.30
CA GLU A 78 4.37 14.11 -8.77
C GLU A 78 4.10 13.06 -7.67
N ALA A 79 3.02 12.29 -7.81
CA ALA A 79 2.70 11.21 -6.90
C ALA A 79 3.83 10.16 -6.91
N PRO A 80 4.35 9.74 -5.74
CA PRO A 80 5.35 8.69 -5.72
C PRO A 80 4.76 7.35 -6.21
N PRO A 81 5.63 6.45 -6.70
CA PRO A 81 5.21 5.09 -7.04
C PRO A 81 4.73 4.35 -5.79
N LEU A 82 3.71 3.53 -5.98
CA LEU A 82 3.15 2.65 -4.97
C LEU A 82 3.78 1.28 -5.10
N ILE A 83 4.36 0.80 -4.00
CA ILE A 83 4.91 -0.54 -3.87
C ILE A 83 4.27 -1.16 -2.62
N VAL A 84 3.56 -2.26 -2.80
CA VAL A 84 2.95 -3.02 -1.70
C VAL A 84 3.49 -4.44 -1.74
N ASN A 85 3.91 -4.94 -0.59
CA ASN A 85 4.29 -6.33 -0.39
C ASN A 85 3.58 -6.85 0.87
N GLU A 86 2.58 -7.71 0.68
CA GLU A 86 1.85 -8.33 1.78
C GLU A 86 2.20 -9.81 1.89
N VAL A 87 2.54 -10.24 3.11
CA VAL A 87 2.91 -11.64 3.37
C VAL A 87 1.66 -12.47 3.62
N ILE A 88 1.58 -13.61 2.94
CA ILE A 88 0.62 -14.68 3.16
C ILE A 88 1.33 -15.81 3.90
N SER A 89 0.75 -16.23 5.03
CA SER A 89 1.30 -17.30 5.85
C SER A 89 0.20 -18.17 6.46
N LYS A 90 0.43 -19.49 6.43
CA LYS A 90 -0.39 -20.50 7.10
C LYS A 90 0.53 -21.64 7.52
N GLU A 91 0.28 -22.22 8.68
CA GLU A 91 0.98 -23.42 9.14
C GLU A 91 0.78 -24.57 8.14
N GLY A 92 1.86 -25.26 7.79
CA GLY A 92 1.85 -26.35 6.80
C GLY A 92 1.81 -25.89 5.34
N TYR A 93 1.88 -24.59 5.06
CA TYR A 93 1.94 -24.03 3.71
C TYR A 93 3.14 -23.10 3.53
N ASP A 94 3.62 -23.05 2.29
CA ASP A 94 4.70 -22.16 1.90
C ASP A 94 4.24 -20.71 1.95
N LYS A 95 5.11 -19.85 2.48
CA LYS A 95 4.87 -18.41 2.51
C LYS A 95 4.85 -17.86 1.09
N LYS A 96 3.91 -16.96 0.82
CA LYS A 96 3.81 -16.22 -0.44
C LYS A 96 3.69 -14.73 -0.17
N HIS A 97 3.94 -13.95 -1.21
CA HIS A 97 3.85 -12.50 -1.17
C HIS A 97 2.86 -12.02 -2.23
N ILE A 98 2.03 -11.04 -1.85
CA ILE A 98 1.24 -10.24 -2.80
C ILE A 98 2.05 -9.01 -3.11
N GLU A 99 2.52 -8.90 -4.34
CA GLU A 99 3.31 -7.77 -4.80
C GLU A 99 2.46 -6.91 -5.75
N LEU A 100 2.35 -5.62 -5.44
CA LEU A 100 1.70 -4.64 -6.29
C LEU A 100 2.66 -3.50 -6.55
N PHE A 101 2.88 -3.23 -7.83
CA PHE A 101 3.66 -2.09 -8.30
C PHE A 101 2.79 -1.19 -9.18
N ASN A 102 2.69 0.08 -8.83
CA ASN A 102 2.05 1.09 -9.69
C ASN A 102 2.89 2.38 -9.69
N PRO A 103 3.45 2.78 -10.86
CA PRO A 103 4.30 3.98 -10.95
C PRO A 103 3.58 5.28 -10.56
N PHE A 104 2.26 5.35 -10.73
CA PHE A 104 1.44 6.53 -10.39
C PHE A 104 0.52 6.27 -9.19
N GLY A 105 0.84 5.25 -8.38
CA GLY A 105 -0.10 4.74 -7.38
C GLY A 105 -0.37 5.69 -6.20
N GLY A 106 0.54 6.62 -5.88
CA GLY A 106 0.31 7.62 -4.84
C GLY A 106 -0.87 8.56 -5.12
N GLY A 107 -1.31 8.68 -6.38
CA GLY A 107 -2.46 9.48 -6.82
C GLY A 107 -3.78 8.72 -6.91
N ILE A 108 -3.80 7.44 -6.52
CA ILE A 108 -5.01 6.60 -6.60
C ILE A 108 -6.15 7.20 -5.76
N ARG A 109 -7.36 7.22 -6.35
CA ARG A 109 -8.59 7.70 -5.71
C ARG A 109 -8.91 6.88 -4.45
N LYS A 110 -9.50 7.55 -3.46
CA LYS A 110 -9.97 6.90 -2.22
C LYS A 110 -11.03 5.85 -2.55
N GLY A 111 -11.00 4.71 -1.87
CA GLY A 111 -11.91 3.59 -2.11
C GLY A 111 -11.52 2.72 -3.30
N SER A 112 -10.31 2.87 -3.84
CA SER A 112 -9.81 1.97 -4.87
C SER A 112 -9.65 0.56 -4.33
N ILE A 113 -10.16 -0.42 -5.09
CA ILE A 113 -10.04 -1.84 -4.76
C ILE A 113 -9.06 -2.47 -5.75
N HIS A 114 -8.08 -3.17 -5.23
CA HIS A 114 -7.17 -4.03 -5.97
C HIS A 114 -7.60 -5.49 -5.75
N ASN A 115 -8.01 -6.15 -6.84
CA ASN A 115 -8.32 -7.57 -6.80
C ASN A 115 -7.03 -8.35 -7.06
N ALA A 116 -6.60 -9.14 -6.08
CA ALA A 116 -5.43 -10.03 -6.17
C ALA A 116 -5.80 -11.42 -6.72
N ASP A 117 -7.04 -11.59 -7.18
CA ASP A 117 -7.60 -12.82 -7.71
C ASP A 117 -7.45 -14.02 -6.74
N THR A 118 -7.41 -15.23 -7.30
CA THR A 118 -7.18 -16.47 -6.55
C THR A 118 -5.70 -16.78 -6.43
N ILE A 119 -5.22 -16.89 -5.20
CA ILE A 119 -3.85 -17.24 -4.85
C ILE A 119 -3.82 -18.69 -4.38
N PHE A 120 -3.01 -19.51 -5.05
CA PHE A 120 -2.82 -20.91 -4.68
C PHE A 120 -1.60 -21.08 -3.78
N LEU A 121 -1.78 -21.66 -2.58
CA LEU A 121 -0.69 -22.01 -1.68
C LEU A 121 -0.24 -23.45 -1.89
N LYS A 122 1.07 -23.67 -1.86
CA LYS A 122 1.67 -25.01 -1.86
C LYS A 122 1.85 -25.45 -0.42
N ARG A 123 1.61 -26.73 -0.14
CA ARG A 123 1.90 -27.31 1.17
C ARG A 123 3.41 -27.43 1.33
N THR A 124 3.90 -27.03 2.49
CA THR A 124 5.32 -27.22 2.80
C THR A 124 5.57 -28.71 2.95
N PRO A 125 6.51 -29.30 2.21
CA PRO A 125 6.90 -30.68 2.44
C PRO A 125 7.45 -30.78 3.86
N ILE A 126 6.87 -31.66 4.67
CA ILE A 126 7.41 -31.99 5.99
C ILE A 126 8.73 -32.70 5.71
N LEU A 127 9.85 -32.01 5.86
CA LEU A 127 11.15 -32.65 6.00
C LEU A 127 11.13 -33.33 7.36
N SER A 128 10.77 -34.61 7.38
CA SER A 128 11.00 -35.50 8.53
C SER A 128 12.50 -35.56 8.78
N ILE A 129 13.03 -34.67 9.62
CA ILE A 129 14.35 -34.86 10.20
C ILE A 129 14.16 -35.88 11.32
N GLU A 130 14.19 -37.17 10.94
CA GLU A 130 14.50 -38.23 11.89
C GLU A 130 16.01 -38.22 12.11
N LYS A 131 16.43 -37.81 13.32
CA LYS A 131 17.45 -38.51 14.12
C LYS A 131 17.57 -37.92 15.52
#